data_AF-A0A8R7U541-F1
#
_entry.id   AF-A0A8R7U541-F1
#
_cell.length_a   1.000
_cell.length_b   1.000
_cell.length_c   1.000
_cell.angle_alpha   90.00
_cell.angle_beta   90.00
_cell.angle_gamma   90.00
#
_symmetry.space_group_name_H-M   'P 1'
#
loop_
_entity.id
_entity.type
_entity.pdbx_description
1 polymer ?
#
loop_
_entity_poly.entity_id
_entity_poly.type
_entity_poly.pdbx_seq_one_letter_code
_entity_poly.pdbx_strand_id
1 'polypeptide(L)'
;GSAAAVCRDDAGNYLGSSSLVIEGQTDPATLEAIACREALALAEDLLLHDFIISSDCKQVVEDINRGNQGRYGSVITEIRLRLLNFDCNFIFEGRATNGEAHSLAKHSLSLGLGRHTWLLSSHDPNCIPLHMDY
;
A
#
# COMPACT_ATOMS: atom_id res chain seq x y z
N GLY A 1 -9.84 4.27 10.44
CA GLY A 1 -8.63 4.72 9.72
C GLY A 1 -8.72 4.27 8.28
N SER A 2 -7.77 4.66 7.46
CA SER A 2 -7.64 4.19 6.08
C SER A 2 -6.21 3.75 5.83
N ALA A 3 -6.06 2.77 4.96
CA ALA A 3 -4.79 2.32 4.41
C ALA A 3 -4.84 2.53 2.90
N ALA A 4 -3.71 2.85 2.28
CA ALA A 4 -3.67 3.11 0.84
C ALA A 4 -2.35 2.67 0.23
N ALA A 5 -2.41 2.29 -1.04
CA ALA A 5 -1.26 1.92 -1.86
C ALA A 5 -1.39 2.58 -3.24
N VAL A 6 -0.27 3.03 -3.78
CA VAL A 6 -0.15 3.57 -5.14
C VAL A 6 0.90 2.74 -5.86
N CYS A 7 0.61 2.35 -7.10
CA CYS A 7 1.49 1.54 -7.92
C CYS A 7 1.90 2.31 -9.17
N ARG A 8 3.20 2.30 -9.45
CA ARG A 8 3.82 2.89 -10.64
C ARG A 8 4.74 1.88 -11.33
N ASP A 9 4.94 2.05 -12.62
CA ASP A 9 6.00 1.34 -13.34
C ASP A 9 7.37 2.00 -13.13
N ASP A 10 8.41 1.39 -13.69
CA ASP A 10 9.81 1.84 -13.60
C ASP A 10 10.07 3.19 -14.30
N ALA A 11 9.20 3.58 -15.22
CA ALA A 11 9.21 4.89 -15.87
C ALA A 11 8.36 5.93 -15.09
N GLY A 12 7.89 5.59 -13.88
CA GLY A 12 7.11 6.47 -13.03
C GLY A 12 5.68 6.69 -13.49
N ASN A 13 5.16 5.90 -14.44
CA ASN A 13 3.77 5.99 -14.87
C ASN A 13 2.85 5.32 -13.86
N TYR A 14 1.73 5.97 -13.59
CA TYR A 14 0.70 5.44 -12.71
C TYR A 14 0.02 4.22 -13.32
N LEU A 15 0.01 3.11 -12.58
CA LEU A 15 -0.68 1.87 -12.96
C LEU A 15 -2.03 1.75 -12.26
N GLY A 16 -2.07 2.11 -10.98
CA GLY A 16 -3.28 2.04 -10.18
C GLY A 16 -3.06 2.43 -8.74
N SER A 17 -4.14 2.54 -8.00
CA SER A 17 -4.11 2.73 -6.55
C SER A 17 -5.29 2.05 -5.89
N SER A 18 -5.09 1.65 -4.64
CA SER A 18 -6.13 1.07 -3.81
C SER A 18 -6.15 1.76 -2.46
N SER A 19 -7.33 1.84 -1.87
CA SER A 19 -7.53 2.26 -0.50
C SER A 19 -8.52 1.36 0.21
N LEU A 20 -8.32 1.19 1.51
CA LEU A 20 -9.19 0.41 2.37
C LEU A 20 -9.59 1.25 3.58
N VAL A 21 -10.88 1.58 3.67
CA VAL A 21 -11.47 2.33 4.78
C VAL A 21 -11.98 1.36 5.82
N ILE A 22 -11.44 1.45 7.04
CA ILE A 22 -11.69 0.50 8.14
C ILE A 22 -12.22 1.26 9.35
N GLU A 23 -13.39 0.84 9.82
CA GLU A 23 -13.99 1.37 11.02
C GLU A 23 -13.19 1.01 12.28
N GLY A 24 -13.06 1.95 13.21
CA GLY A 24 -12.46 1.70 14.54
C GLY A 24 -10.95 1.50 14.58
N GLN A 25 -10.27 1.23 13.45
CA GLN A 25 -8.81 1.09 13.43
C GLN A 25 -8.10 2.45 13.39
N THR A 26 -7.29 2.73 14.40
CA THR A 26 -6.57 4.00 14.56
C THR A 26 -5.08 3.81 14.89
N ASP A 27 -4.62 2.58 15.12
CA ASP A 27 -3.20 2.31 15.39
C ASP A 27 -2.39 2.49 14.09
N PRO A 28 -1.45 3.46 14.04
CA PRO A 28 -0.72 3.76 12.81
C PRO A 28 0.08 2.57 12.28
N ALA A 29 0.77 1.84 13.14
CA ALA A 29 1.58 0.69 12.71
C ALA A 29 0.71 -0.43 12.11
N THR A 30 -0.49 -0.64 12.66
CA THR A 30 -1.47 -1.58 12.10
C THR A 30 -2.01 -1.10 10.76
N LEU A 31 -2.30 0.20 10.60
CA LEU A 31 -2.74 0.76 9.31
C LEU A 31 -1.65 0.66 8.24
N GLU A 32 -0.39 0.86 8.61
CA GLU A 32 0.77 0.67 7.72
C GLU A 32 0.94 -0.80 7.29
N ALA A 33 0.81 -1.75 8.23
CA ALA A 33 0.83 -3.17 7.88
C ALA A 33 -0.33 -3.53 6.94
N ILE A 34 -1.50 -2.94 7.15
CA ILE A 34 -2.65 -3.10 6.26
C ILE A 34 -2.39 -2.46 4.90
N ALA A 35 -1.70 -1.32 4.82
CA ALA A 35 -1.32 -0.69 3.56
C ALA A 35 -0.37 -1.57 2.74
N CYS A 36 0.61 -2.21 3.38
CA CYS A 36 1.48 -3.21 2.74
C CYS A 36 0.68 -4.41 2.20
N ARG A 37 -0.30 -4.91 2.96
CA ARG A 37 -1.21 -5.97 2.49
C ARG A 37 -2.08 -5.49 1.32
N GLU A 38 -2.56 -4.27 1.39
CA GLU A 38 -3.38 -3.63 0.36
C GLU A 38 -2.57 -3.45 -0.93
N ALA A 39 -1.28 -3.14 -0.85
CA ALA A 39 -0.38 -3.09 -1.99
C ALA A 39 -0.26 -4.46 -2.69
N LEU A 40 -0.20 -5.57 -1.96
CA LEU A 40 -0.29 -6.91 -2.55
C LEU A 40 -1.64 -7.17 -3.22
N ALA A 41 -2.75 -6.65 -2.66
CA ALA A 41 -4.07 -6.77 -3.27
C ALA A 41 -4.17 -5.94 -4.56
N LEU A 42 -3.53 -4.78 -4.60
CA LEU A 42 -3.46 -3.94 -5.79
C LEU A 42 -2.58 -4.59 -6.86
N ALA A 43 -1.43 -5.17 -6.50
CA ALA A 43 -0.58 -5.88 -7.45
C ALA A 43 -1.31 -7.06 -8.11
N GLU A 44 -2.12 -7.79 -7.34
CA GLU A 44 -2.98 -8.87 -7.87
C GLU A 44 -4.05 -8.33 -8.84
N ASP A 45 -4.73 -7.25 -8.50
CA ASP A 45 -5.70 -6.59 -9.40
C ASP A 45 -5.04 -6.11 -10.71
N LEU A 46 -3.78 -5.68 -10.65
CA LEU A 46 -2.99 -5.21 -11.78
C LEU A 46 -2.28 -6.35 -12.53
N LEU A 47 -2.47 -7.61 -12.11
CA LEU A 47 -1.83 -8.79 -12.69
C LEU A 47 -0.28 -8.72 -12.68
N LEU A 48 0.29 -8.08 -11.67
CA LEU A 48 1.74 -7.98 -11.48
C LEU A 48 2.27 -9.20 -10.73
N HIS A 49 3.48 -9.62 -11.07
CA HIS A 49 4.17 -10.74 -10.42
C HIS A 49 5.52 -10.36 -9.83
N ASP A 50 6.24 -9.42 -10.45
CA ASP A 50 7.54 -8.91 -10.00
C ASP A 50 7.39 -7.42 -9.68
N PHE A 51 7.56 -7.05 -8.41
CA PHE A 51 7.41 -5.69 -7.93
C PHE A 51 8.04 -5.45 -6.56
N ILE A 52 8.11 -4.18 -6.16
CA ILE A 52 8.61 -3.75 -4.86
C ILE A 52 7.48 -3.04 -4.12
N ILE A 53 7.30 -3.37 -2.84
CA ILE A 53 6.43 -2.61 -1.93
C ILE A 53 7.32 -1.74 -1.05
N SER A 54 7.20 -0.43 -1.18
CA SER A 54 7.80 0.54 -0.28
C SER A 54 6.81 1.01 0.80
N SER A 55 7.30 1.21 2.02
CA SER A 55 6.54 1.84 3.12
C SER A 55 7.45 2.78 3.90
N ASP A 56 6.87 3.86 4.45
CA ASP A 56 7.58 4.78 5.34
C ASP A 56 7.66 4.30 6.80
N CYS A 57 7.17 3.09 7.08
CA CYS A 57 7.21 2.49 8.40
C CYS A 57 8.28 1.40 8.48
N LYS A 58 9.51 1.80 8.82
CA LYS A 58 10.67 0.91 8.98
C LYS A 58 10.36 -0.32 9.85
N GLN A 59 9.65 -0.12 10.97
CA GLN A 59 9.29 -1.21 11.88
C GLN A 59 8.40 -2.26 11.20
N VAL A 60 7.39 -1.83 10.44
CA VAL A 60 6.47 -2.73 9.73
C VAL A 60 7.20 -3.50 8.64
N VAL A 61 8.08 -2.84 7.87
CA VAL A 61 8.92 -3.50 6.86
C VAL A 61 9.81 -4.57 7.50
N GLU A 62 10.48 -4.25 8.60
CA GLU A 62 11.31 -5.22 9.33
C GLU A 62 10.49 -6.39 9.89
N ASP A 63 9.31 -6.12 10.42
CA ASP A 63 8.41 -7.13 10.97
C ASP A 63 7.86 -8.07 9.90
N ILE A 64 7.49 -7.57 8.72
CA ILE A 64 7.06 -8.39 7.58
C ILE A 64 8.19 -9.32 7.16
N ASN A 65 9.39 -8.76 6.94
CA ASN A 65 10.57 -9.50 6.50
C ASN A 65 10.96 -10.59 7.50
N ARG A 66 10.87 -10.31 8.81
CA ARG A 66 11.18 -11.27 9.88
C ARG A 66 10.01 -12.19 10.25
N GLY A 67 8.79 -11.92 9.76
CA GLY A 67 7.58 -12.63 10.14
C GLY A 67 7.17 -12.46 11.59
N ASN A 68 7.38 -11.27 12.16
CA ASN A 68 7.08 -10.97 13.56
C ASN A 68 5.56 -11.03 13.83
N GLN A 69 5.15 -11.63 14.93
CA GLN A 69 3.75 -11.91 15.26
C GLN A 69 3.20 -10.95 16.34
N GLY A 70 3.67 -9.71 16.34
CA GLY A 70 3.26 -8.67 17.30
C GLY A 70 1.82 -8.19 17.14
N ARG A 71 1.58 -6.90 17.38
CA ARG A 71 0.23 -6.27 17.41
C ARG A 71 -0.61 -6.50 16.14
N TYR A 72 0.04 -6.58 14.99
CA TYR A 72 -0.56 -6.83 13.67
C TYR A 72 -0.10 -8.18 13.08
N GLY A 73 0.21 -9.15 13.93
CA GLY A 73 0.73 -10.46 13.52
C GLY A 73 -0.18 -11.24 12.55
N SER A 74 -1.50 -11.08 12.67
CA SER A 74 -2.46 -11.66 11.71
C SER A 74 -2.28 -11.08 10.31
N VAL A 75 -2.07 -9.77 10.20
CA VAL A 75 -1.81 -9.08 8.92
C VAL A 75 -0.48 -9.55 8.33
N ILE A 76 0.56 -9.69 9.16
CA ILE A 76 1.86 -10.24 8.70
C ILE A 76 1.72 -11.67 8.21
N THR A 77 0.99 -12.51 8.93
CA THR A 77 0.74 -13.90 8.52
C THR A 77 0.04 -13.94 7.17
N GLU A 78 -0.98 -13.11 6.97
CA GLU A 78 -1.68 -12.98 5.68
C GLU A 78 -0.74 -12.51 4.56
N ILE A 79 0.05 -11.45 4.79
CA ILE A 79 1.05 -10.96 3.82
C ILE A 79 1.98 -12.09 3.40
N ARG A 80 2.55 -12.81 4.37
CA ARG A 80 3.52 -13.88 4.09
C ARG A 80 2.94 -15.06 3.34
N LEU A 81 1.68 -15.41 3.60
CA LEU A 81 0.98 -16.44 2.83
C LEU A 81 0.75 -15.99 1.39
N ARG A 82 0.36 -14.74 1.18
CA ARG A 82 0.13 -14.19 -0.17
C ARG A 82 1.42 -14.02 -0.96
N LEU A 83 2.55 -13.70 -0.29
CA LEU A 83 3.86 -13.58 -0.93
C LEU A 83 4.34 -14.85 -1.63
N LEU A 84 3.82 -16.03 -1.29
CA LEU A 84 4.18 -17.27 -1.97
C LEU A 84 3.82 -17.27 -3.47
N ASN A 85 2.96 -16.33 -3.90
CA ASN A 85 2.50 -16.21 -5.28
C ASN A 85 3.21 -15.09 -6.07
N PHE A 86 4.16 -14.36 -5.46
CA PHE A 86 4.78 -13.17 -6.07
C PHE A 86 6.30 -13.18 -5.88
N ASP A 87 7.02 -12.58 -6.83
CA ASP A 87 8.39 -12.12 -6.62
C ASP A 87 8.31 -10.68 -6.09
N CYS A 88 8.34 -10.53 -4.77
CA CYS A 88 8.08 -9.24 -4.12
C CYS A 88 9.04 -8.99 -2.97
N ASN A 89 9.63 -7.80 -2.97
CA ASN A 89 10.47 -7.30 -1.88
C ASN A 89 9.80 -6.14 -1.13
N PHE A 90 9.95 -6.12 0.20
CA PHE A 90 9.53 -4.98 1.04
C PHE A 90 10.74 -4.14 1.40
N ILE A 91 10.67 -2.85 1.07
CA ILE A 91 11.71 -1.87 1.38
C ILE A 91 11.16 -0.74 2.22
N PHE A 92 12.04 -0.14 3.02
CA PHE A 92 11.75 1.09 3.73
C PHE A 92 12.20 2.27 2.88
N GLU A 93 11.31 3.25 2.70
CA GLU A 93 11.64 4.54 2.09
C GLU A 93 11.26 5.70 2.99
N GLY A 94 11.92 6.85 2.81
CA GLY A 94 11.60 8.04 3.57
C GLY A 94 10.22 8.61 3.24
N ARG A 95 9.58 9.30 4.19
CA ARG A 95 8.24 9.91 4.01
C ARG A 95 8.08 10.81 2.79
N ALA A 96 9.16 11.39 2.30
CA ALA A 96 9.13 12.27 1.13
C ALA A 96 8.69 11.53 -0.14
N THR A 97 8.95 10.23 -0.26
CA THR A 97 8.57 9.42 -1.43
C THR A 97 7.19 8.77 -1.28
N ASN A 98 6.63 8.69 -0.06
CA ASN A 98 5.32 8.09 0.22
C ASN A 98 4.15 9.11 0.23
N GLY A 99 4.34 10.31 -0.33
CA GLY A 99 3.37 11.40 -0.27
C GLY A 99 2.04 11.10 -0.96
N GLU A 100 2.07 10.29 -2.02
CA GLU A 100 0.89 9.93 -2.82
C GLU A 100 -0.05 8.99 -2.05
N ALA A 101 0.50 7.92 -1.49
CA ALA A 101 -0.27 6.97 -0.67
C ALA A 101 -0.84 7.66 0.57
N HIS A 102 -0.08 8.55 1.21
CA HIS A 102 -0.58 9.35 2.34
C HIS A 102 -1.74 10.27 1.94
N SER A 103 -1.62 10.93 0.79
CA SER A 103 -2.69 11.80 0.26
C SER A 103 -3.94 10.99 -0.08
N LEU A 104 -3.77 9.81 -0.69
CA LEU A 104 -4.85 8.87 -0.96
C LEU A 104 -5.53 8.38 0.31
N ALA A 105 -4.77 8.00 1.34
CA ALA A 105 -5.31 7.56 2.61
C ALA A 105 -6.19 8.65 3.23
N LYS A 106 -5.73 9.91 3.23
CA LYS A 106 -6.52 11.04 3.72
C LYS A 106 -7.80 11.27 2.92
N HIS A 107 -7.71 11.26 1.59
CA HIS A 107 -8.89 11.37 0.73
C HIS A 107 -9.91 10.28 1.03
N SER A 108 -9.44 9.05 1.22
CA SER A 108 -10.27 7.86 1.45
C SER A 108 -11.11 7.94 2.72
N LEU A 109 -10.73 8.74 3.72
CA LEU A 109 -11.55 8.97 4.91
C LEU A 109 -12.89 9.66 4.61
N SER A 110 -13.02 10.31 3.45
CA SER A 110 -14.28 10.89 2.98
C SER A 110 -15.17 9.89 2.22
N LEU A 111 -14.65 8.70 1.93
CA LEU A 111 -15.36 7.63 1.22
C LEU A 111 -16.11 6.71 2.20
N GLY A 112 -16.98 5.87 1.65
CA GLY A 112 -17.64 4.82 2.43
C GLY A 112 -16.68 3.74 2.94
N LEU A 113 -17.11 2.94 3.92
CA LEU A 113 -16.36 1.78 4.40
C LEU A 113 -16.09 0.78 3.26
N GLY A 114 -14.95 0.10 3.32
CA GLY A 114 -14.55 -0.92 2.35
C GLY A 114 -13.40 -0.49 1.44
N ARG A 115 -13.16 -1.31 0.41
CA ARG A 115 -12.06 -1.18 -0.54
C ARG A 115 -12.48 -0.37 -1.75
N HIS A 116 -11.69 0.63 -2.13
CA HIS A 116 -11.88 1.48 -3.31
C HIS A 116 -10.65 1.40 -4.19
N THR A 117 -10.83 1.16 -5.47
CA THR A 117 -9.75 0.99 -6.44
C THR A 117 -9.89 1.95 -7.60
N TRP A 118 -8.76 2.45 -8.08
CA TRP A 118 -8.66 3.28 -9.28
C TRP A 118 -7.55 2.68 -10.15
N LEU A 119 -7.94 2.07 -11.28
CA LEU A 119 -7.03 1.38 -12.19
C LEU A 119 -6.90 2.19 -13.47
N LEU A 120 -5.68 2.36 -13.98
CA LEU A 120 -5.36 3.10 -15.22
C LEU A 120 -5.69 4.60 -15.21
N SER A 121 -6.34 5.11 -14.17
CA SER A 121 -6.66 6.52 -14.00
C SER A 121 -6.74 6.86 -12.52
N SER A 122 -6.07 7.94 -12.12
CA SER A 122 -6.09 8.42 -10.73
C SER A 122 -7.44 9.05 -10.36
N HIS A 123 -7.84 8.95 -9.08
CA HIS A 123 -9.02 9.63 -8.54
C HIS A 123 -8.91 11.16 -8.63
N ASP A 124 -7.70 11.70 -8.52
CA ASP A 124 -7.37 13.12 -8.68
C ASP A 124 -5.94 13.26 -9.23
N PRO A 125 -5.78 13.60 -10.51
CA PRO A 125 -4.47 13.81 -11.14
C PRO A 125 -3.65 14.95 -10.52
N ASN A 126 -4.25 15.87 -9.76
CA ASN A 126 -3.51 16.92 -9.06
C ASN A 126 -2.85 16.41 -7.77
N CYS A 127 -3.43 15.37 -7.16
CA CYS A 127 -2.89 14.76 -5.94
C CYS A 127 -1.98 13.56 -6.24
N ILE A 128 -2.28 12.82 -7.30
CA ILE A 128 -1.51 11.65 -7.74
C ILE A 128 -1.35 11.79 -9.27
N PRO A 129 -0.26 12.42 -9.75
CA PRO A 129 -0.02 12.64 -11.16
C PRO A 129 0.08 11.33 -11.94
N LEU A 130 -0.31 11.32 -13.22
CA LEU A 130 -0.20 10.11 -14.04
C LEU A 130 1.26 9.74 -14.36
N HIS A 131 2.20 10.68 -14.21
CA HIS A 131 3.62 10.49 -14.49
C HIS A 131 4.48 11.29 -13.49
N MET A 132 5.59 10.70 -13.05
CA MET A 132 6.56 11.29 -12.11
C MET A 132 7.98 10.95 -12.58
N ASP A 133 8.86 11.94 -12.62
CA ASP A 133 10.30 11.73 -12.84
C ASP A 133 10.96 11.38 -11.48
N TYR A 134 11.50 10.17 -11.34
CA TYR A 134 12.24 9.71 -10.15
C TYR A 134 13.76 9.75 -10.36
#